data_AF-A0AA42VK23-F1
#
_entry.id   AF-A0AA42VK23-F1
#
_cell.length_a   1.000
_cell.length_b   1.000
_cell.length_c   1.000
_cell.angle_alpha   90.00
_cell.angle_beta   90.00
_cell.angle_gamma   90.00
#
_symmetry.space_group_name_H-M   'P 1'
#
loop_
_entity.id
_entity.type
_entity.pdbx_description
1 polymer ?
#
loop_
_entity_poly.entity_id
_entity_poly.type
_entity_poly.pdbx_seq_one_letter_code
_entity_poly.pdbx_strand_id
1 'polypeptide(L)' 'MNYRLQIHRDGAHWGHFDCSGPDALQRMDSIAAQLPADQGFQLKRQKGVGEERILSSNADGLRVLAAQIQYRDI' A
#
# COMPACT_ATOMS: atom_id res chain seq x y z
N MET A 1 -3.90 -10.32 -4.09
CA MET A 1 -3.29 -9.12 -4.73
C MET A 1 -3.18 -8.04 -3.66
N ASN A 2 -2.12 -7.23 -3.66
CA ASN A 2 -1.95 -6.13 -2.69
C ASN A 2 -2.28 -4.79 -3.36
N TYR A 3 -2.93 -3.89 -2.64
CA TYR A 3 -3.26 -2.53 -3.06
C TYR A 3 -2.96 -1.56 -1.94
N ARG A 4 -2.64 -0.32 -2.31
CA ARG A 4 -2.39 0.78 -1.38
C ARG A 4 -3.14 2.02 -1.83
N LEU A 5 -3.81 2.67 -0.90
CA LEU A 5 -4.38 4.00 -1.07
C LEU A 5 -3.48 5.01 -0.33
N GLN A 6 -2.80 5.88 -1.07
CA GLN A 6 -2.11 7.04 -0.49
C GLN A 6 -3.13 8.14 -0.25
N ILE A 7 -3.10 8.75 0.93
CA ILE A 7 -4.06 9.77 1.35
C ILE A 7 -3.28 11.05 1.61
N HIS A 8 -3.61 12.10 0.87
CA HIS A 8 -3.19 13.46 1.12
C HIS A 8 -4.42 14.32 1.39
N ARG A 9 -4.23 15.41 2.13
CA ARG A 9 -5.23 16.46 2.27
C ARG A 9 -4.57 17.82 2.15
N ASP A 10 -5.11 18.67 1.29
CA ASP A 10 -4.58 20.01 1.04
C ASP A 10 -3.07 20.01 0.72
N GLY A 11 -2.59 18.96 0.02
CA GLY A 11 -1.19 18.76 -0.34
C GLY A 11 -0.31 18.11 0.73
N ALA A 12 -0.80 17.94 1.96
CA ALA A 12 -0.07 17.25 3.03
C ALA A 12 -0.34 15.74 3.02
N HIS A 13 0.71 14.93 3.08
CA HIS A 13 0.59 13.47 3.20
C HIS A 13 0.09 13.08 4.60
N TRP A 14 -1.05 12.39 4.66
CA TRP A 14 -1.66 11.92 5.90
C TRP A 14 -1.29 10.46 6.22
N GLY A 15 -1.01 9.66 5.20
CA GLY A 15 -0.68 8.26 5.36
C GLY A 15 -1.17 7.41 4.20
N HIS A 16 -1.27 6.10 4.46
CA HIS A 16 -1.77 5.15 3.49
C HIS A 16 -2.61 4.05 4.16
N PHE A 17 -3.46 3.41 3.36
CA PHE A 17 -4.23 2.23 3.73
C PHE A 17 -3.89 1.07 2.80
N ASP A 18 -3.47 -0.06 3.38
CA ASP A 18 -3.10 -1.26 2.63
C ASP A 18 -4.22 -2.30 2.65
N CYS A 19 -4.58 -2.78 1.46
CA CYS A 19 -5.56 -3.83 1.25
C CYS A 19 -4.89 -5.06 0.65
N SER A 20 -5.16 -6.24 1.21
CA SER A 20 -4.71 -7.52 0.67
C SER A 20 -5.87 -8.52 0.58
N GLY A 21 -5.69 -9.60 -0.20
CA GLY A 21 -6.70 -10.66 -0.38
C GLY A 21 -7.59 -10.53 -1.63
N PRO A 22 -8.65 -11.36 -1.74
CA PRO A 22 -9.53 -11.43 -2.91
C PRO A 22 -10.26 -10.12 -3.23
N ASP A 23 -10.78 -9.41 -2.22
CA ASP A 23 -11.60 -8.19 -2.40
C ASP A 23 -10.82 -6.91 -2.07
N ALA A 24 -9.50 -6.95 -2.18
CA ALA A 24 -8.64 -5.84 -1.79
C ALA A 24 -8.95 -4.53 -2.54
N LEU A 25 -9.26 -4.63 -3.83
CA LEU A 25 -9.64 -3.48 -4.65
C LEU A 25 -10.98 -2.87 -4.18
N GLN A 26 -11.99 -3.71 -3.94
CA GLN A 26 -13.31 -3.25 -3.47
C GLN A 26 -13.24 -2.58 -2.10
N ARG A 27 -12.44 -3.12 -1.17
CA ARG A 27 -12.18 -2.49 0.13
C ARG A 27 -11.48 -1.15 -0.03
N MET A 28 -10.49 -1.07 -0.91
CA MET A 28 -9.80 0.19 -1.21
C MET A 28 -10.76 1.25 -1.75
N ASP A 29 -11.62 0.89 -2.70
CA ASP A 29 -12.60 1.81 -3.29
C ASP A 29 -13.66 2.24 -2.27
N SER A 30 -14.04 1.35 -1.35
CA SER A 30 -14.97 1.67 -0.26
C SER A 30 -14.39 2.69 0.71
N ILE A 31 -13.09 2.61 1.02
CA ILE A 31 -12.38 3.63 1.82
C ILE A 31 -12.21 4.93 1.03
N ALA A 32 -11.84 4.84 -0.25
CA ALA A 32 -11.69 6.02 -1.10
C ALA A 32 -12.99 6.83 -1.23
N ALA A 33 -14.16 6.17 -1.23
CA ALA A 33 -15.46 6.83 -1.26
C ALA A 33 -15.76 7.66 0.01
N GLN A 34 -15.08 7.40 1.13
CA GLN A 34 -15.22 8.16 2.39
C GLN A 34 -14.28 9.38 2.46
N LEU A 35 -13.43 9.58 1.44
CA LEU A 35 -12.40 10.63 1.41
C LEU A 35 -12.56 11.47 0.13
N PRO A 36 -13.63 12.27 0.02
CA PRO A 36 -13.97 12.94 -1.22
C PRO A 36 -13.11 14.19 -1.49
N ALA A 37 -12.89 14.49 -2.76
CA ALA A 37 -11.98 15.56 -3.18
C ALA A 37 -12.47 16.98 -2.82
N ASP A 38 -13.78 17.18 -2.69
CA ASP A 38 -14.41 18.44 -2.25
C ASP A 38 -14.10 18.78 -0.79
N GLN A 39 -13.70 17.79 0.02
CA GLN A 39 -13.19 17.97 1.38
C GLN A 39 -11.66 18.16 1.45
N GLY A 40 -11.02 18.33 0.29
CA GLY A 40 -9.59 18.58 0.17
C GLY A 40 -8.73 17.31 0.08
N PHE A 41 -9.34 16.12 0.03
CA PHE A 41 -8.58 14.87 -0.09
C PHE A 41 -8.02 14.67 -1.50
N GLN A 42 -6.73 14.33 -1.59
CA GLN A 42 -6.12 13.81 -2.81
C GLN A 42 -5.69 12.36 -2.58
N LEU A 43 -6.20 11.46 -3.42
CA LEU A 43 -5.98 10.03 -3.27
C LEU A 43 -5.13 9.50 -4.43
N LYS A 44 -4.18 8.61 -4.12
CA LYS A 44 -3.42 7.86 -5.13
C LYS A 44 -3.64 6.37 -4.92
N ARG A 45 -4.11 5.68 -5.96
CA ARG A 45 -4.26 4.23 -5.94
C ARG A 45 -2.99 3.58 -6.45
N GLN A 46 -2.56 2.53 -5.77
CA GLN A 46 -1.38 1.77 -6.15
C GLN A 46 -1.67 0.27 -6.07
N LYS A 47 -1.05 -0.50 -6.97
CA LYS A 47 -1.11 -1.95 -7.00
C LYS A 47 0.25 -2.53 -6.68
N GLY A 48 0.27 -3.56 -5.84
CA GLY A 48 1.46 -4.34 -5.54
C GLY A 48 1.93 -5.08 -6.79
N VAL A 49 3.17 -4.87 -7.20
CA VAL A 49 3.78 -5.46 -8.39
C VAL A 49 4.88 -6.48 -8.07
N GLY A 50 5.27 -6.58 -6.80
CA GLY A 50 6.30 -7.50 -6.35
C GLY A 50 6.54 -7.36 -4.86
N GLU A 51 7.57 -8.06 -4.38
CA GLU A 51 8.01 -8.01 -3.00
C GLU A 51 9.53 -7.91 -2.97
N GLU A 52 10.03 -7.03 -2.09
CA GLU A 52 11.45 -6.92 -1.78
C GLU A 52 11.69 -7.44 -0.37
N ARG A 53 12.75 -8.22 -0.18
CA ARG A 53 13.10 -8.82 1.11
C ARG A 53 14.53 -8.47 1.51
N ILE A 54 14.73 -8.19 2.79
CA ILE A 54 16.06 -8.15 3.40
C ILE A 54 16.34 -9.52 3.99
N LEU A 55 17.44 -10.12 3.58
CA LEU A 55 17.86 -11.46 3.99
C LEU A 55 19.12 -11.38 4.85
N SER A 56 19.18 -12.18 5.89
CA SER A 56 20.38 -12.44 6.67
C SER A 56 20.85 -13.85 6.38
N SER A 57 22.09 -13.98 5.91
CA SER A 57 22.75 -15.25 5.66
C SER A 57 23.89 -15.42 6.64
N ASN A 58 23.85 -16.45 7.49
CA ASN A 58 24.90 -16.79 8.43
C ASN A 58 25.12 -18.31 8.48
N ALA A 59 25.98 -18.78 9.38
CA ALA A 59 26.29 -20.21 9.52
C ALA A 59 25.05 -21.07 9.87
N ASP A 60 24.02 -20.46 10.47
CA ASP A 60 22.75 -21.12 10.82
C ASP A 60 21.76 -21.15 9.63
N GLY A 61 22.10 -20.51 8.51
CA GLY A 61 21.33 -20.51 7.28
C GLY A 61 20.82 -19.13 6.86
N LEU A 62 19.75 -19.14 6.06
CA LEU A 62 19.13 -17.95 5.49
C LEU A 62 17.81 -17.62 6.22
N ARG A 63 17.68 -16.38 6.68
CA ARG A 63 16.44 -15.87 7.31
C ARG A 63 15.97 -14.58 6.66
N VAL A 64 14.66 -14.37 6.64
CA VAL A 64 14.04 -13.11 6.22
C VAL A 64 14.01 -12.16 7.42
N LEU A 65 14.64 -10.99 7.27
CA LEU A 65 14.62 -9.93 8.28
C LEU A 65 13.47 -8.96 8.07
N ALA A 66 13.17 -8.65 6.80
CA ALA A 66 12.08 -7.76 6.42
C ALA A 66 11.53 -8.17 5.06
N ALA A 67 10.26 -7.90 4.84
CA ALA A 67 9.58 -8.06 3.57
C ALA A 67 8.68 -6.84 3.34
N GLN A 68 8.78 -6.22 2.16
CA GLN A 68 7.95 -5.08 1.78
C GLN A 68 7.38 -5.27 0.39
N ILE A 69 6.10 -4.94 0.23
CA ILE A 69 5.44 -4.95 -1.06
C ILE A 69 5.89 -3.72 -1.85
N GLN A 70 6.29 -3.95 -3.10
CA GLN A 70 6.60 -2.90 -4.06
C GLN A 70 5.30 -2.47 -4.74
N TYR A 71 4.98 -1.18 -4.67
CA TYR A 71 3.75 -0.62 -5.22
C TYR A 71 4.03 0.24 -6.45
N ARG A 72 3.12 0.22 -7.42
CA ARG A 72 3.09 1.15 -8.56
C ARG A 72 1.72 1.77 -8.70
N ASP A 73 1.70 3.01 -9.17
CA ASP A 73 0.45 3.72 -9.44
C ASP A 73 -0.36 2.99 -10.52
N ILE A 74 -1.68 3.04 -10.39
CA ILE A 74 -2.64 2.48 -11.34
C ILE A 74 -3.56 3.55 -11.90
#